data_AF-A0A0J8QJE6-F1
#
_entry.id   AF-A0A0J8QJE6-F1
#
_cell.length_a   1.000
_cell.length_b   1.000
_cell.length_c   1.000
_cell.angle_alpha   90.00
_cell.angle_beta   90.00
_cell.angle_gamma   90.00
#
_symmetry.space_group_name_H-M   'P 1'
#
loop_
_entity.id
_entity.type
_entity.pdbx_description
1 polymer ?
#
loop_
_entity_poly.entity_id
_entity_poly.type
_entity_poly.pdbx_seq_one_letter_code
_entity_poly.pdbx_strand_id
1 'polypeptide(L)'
;MVAPRVNIDDGETPRSLDKKLEKLTQSLQQYEKEMGASREEIATAAAEADAKCERSKEQITDFKQLSEFTYLLSERSFRGKLLTNHKEKLLDLQVEPDSTKKSSGRGTKTLSGGEKSFSQICLLLALWEAMGSPIRCLDEFDVYMDSVNRKITIELLMNAARRSVGRQFILLTPGSRAEIRVAPDVRVIELAEPERGQSTISFGR
;
A
#
# COMPACT_ATOMS: atom_id res chain seq x y z
N MET A 1 -18.31 -2.45 -47.10
CA MET A 1 -17.51 -3.54 -46.49
C MET A 1 -18.20 -4.85 -46.85
N VAL A 2 -17.50 -5.77 -47.51
CA VAL A 2 -18.05 -7.07 -47.90
C VAL A 2 -17.80 -8.02 -46.73
N ALA A 3 -18.87 -8.61 -46.18
CA ALA A 3 -18.73 -9.60 -45.11
C ALA A 3 -17.90 -10.80 -45.61
N PRO A 4 -17.05 -11.41 -44.75
CA PRO A 4 -16.28 -12.58 -45.12
C PRO A 4 -17.22 -13.69 -45.61
N ARG A 5 -16.89 -14.29 -46.77
CA ARG A 5 -17.70 -15.38 -47.34
C ARG A 5 -17.65 -16.57 -46.39
N VAL A 6 -18.81 -16.98 -45.93
CA VAL A 6 -18.97 -18.16 -45.07
C VAL A 6 -18.94 -19.39 -45.95
N ASN A 7 -18.13 -20.40 -45.60
CA ASN A 7 -18.12 -21.68 -46.31
C ASN A 7 -19.45 -22.39 -46.03
N ILE A 8 -20.13 -22.76 -47.11
CA ILE A 8 -21.38 -23.52 -47.09
C ILE A 8 -21.04 -24.93 -47.55
N ASP A 9 -21.38 -25.95 -46.76
CA ASP A 9 -21.11 -27.35 -47.11
C ASP A 9 -21.92 -27.78 -48.34
N ASP A 10 -21.35 -28.67 -49.16
CA ASP A 10 -21.98 -29.17 -50.39
C ASP A 10 -23.33 -29.84 -50.10
N GLY A 11 -24.42 -29.26 -50.61
CA GLY A 11 -25.80 -29.75 -50.44
C GLY A 11 -26.71 -28.89 -49.56
N GLU A 12 -26.18 -27.83 -48.95
CA GLU A 12 -26.99 -26.85 -48.21
C GLU A 12 -27.85 -26.00 -49.16
N THR A 13 -29.16 -26.09 -48.99
CA THR A 13 -30.13 -25.22 -49.66
C THR A 13 -30.50 -24.03 -48.77
N PRO A 14 -31.02 -22.92 -49.31
CA PRO A 14 -31.46 -21.77 -48.50
C PRO A 14 -32.40 -22.19 -47.34
N ARG A 15 -33.31 -23.13 -47.62
CA ARG A 15 -34.23 -23.70 -46.61
C ARG A 15 -33.52 -24.54 -45.53
N SER A 16 -32.40 -25.18 -45.85
CA SER A 16 -31.58 -25.95 -44.89
C SER A 16 -30.86 -25.00 -43.95
N LEU A 17 -30.25 -23.94 -44.50
CA LEU A 17 -29.60 -22.87 -43.76
C LEU A 17 -30.57 -22.14 -42.84
N ASP A 18 -31.78 -21.79 -43.32
CA ASP A 18 -32.82 -21.15 -42.51
C ASP A 18 -33.21 -22.05 -41.32
N LYS A 19 -33.41 -23.34 -41.55
CA LYS A 19 -33.70 -24.31 -40.48
C LYS A 19 -32.55 -24.44 -39.46
N LYS A 20 -31.29 -24.40 -39.92
CA LYS A 20 -30.13 -24.41 -39.02
C LYS A 20 -30.05 -23.13 -38.20
N LEU A 21 -30.29 -21.99 -38.82
CA LEU A 21 -30.29 -20.68 -38.17
C LEU A 21 -31.41 -20.60 -37.12
N GLU A 22 -32.60 -21.10 -37.43
CA GLU A 22 -33.73 -21.19 -36.51
C GLU A 22 -33.41 -22.11 -35.31
N LYS A 23 -32.81 -23.29 -35.55
CA LYS A 23 -32.35 -24.19 -34.49
C LYS A 23 -31.26 -23.58 -33.60
N LEU A 24 -30.27 -22.91 -34.19
CA LEU A 24 -29.22 -22.24 -33.44
C LEU A 24 -29.80 -21.09 -32.60
N THR A 25 -30.74 -20.33 -33.16
CA THR A 25 -31.39 -19.22 -32.45
C THR A 25 -32.21 -19.73 -31.27
N GLN A 26 -32.97 -20.82 -31.44
CA GLN A 26 -33.69 -21.46 -30.35
C GLN A 26 -32.75 -22.03 -29.28
N SER A 27 -31.63 -22.64 -29.70
CA SER A 27 -30.64 -23.19 -28.77
C SER A 27 -29.96 -22.09 -27.96
N LEU A 28 -29.64 -20.95 -28.59
CA LEU A 28 -29.11 -19.77 -27.91
C LEU A 28 -30.12 -19.18 -26.92
N GLN A 29 -31.38 -19.00 -27.32
CA GLN A 29 -32.44 -18.54 -26.42
C GLN A 29 -32.65 -19.47 -25.24
N GLN A 30 -32.61 -20.79 -25.46
CA GLN A 30 -32.73 -21.78 -24.39
C GLN A 30 -31.55 -21.68 -23.42
N TYR A 31 -30.33 -21.54 -23.95
CA TYR A 31 -29.12 -21.34 -23.15
C TYR A 31 -29.16 -20.03 -22.33
N GLU A 32 -29.66 -18.94 -22.91
CA GLU A 32 -29.89 -17.66 -22.22
C GLU A 32 -30.93 -17.80 -21.10
N LYS A 33 -32.01 -18.56 -21.35
CA LYS A 33 -33.07 -18.83 -20.38
C LYS A 33 -32.58 -19.69 -19.21
N GLU A 34 -31.70 -20.66 -19.48
CA GLU A 34 -31.06 -21.50 -18.45
C GLU A 34 -30.03 -20.73 -17.63
N MET A 35 -29.26 -19.84 -18.27
CA MET A 35 -28.28 -18.96 -17.62
C MET A 35 -28.92 -17.77 -16.88
N GLY A 36 -30.20 -17.45 -17.17
CA GLY A 36 -30.98 -16.42 -16.50
C GLY A 36 -30.63 -14.97 -16.88
N ALA A 37 -29.59 -14.76 -17.70
CA ALA A 37 -29.12 -13.47 -18.21
C ALA A 37 -28.26 -13.69 -19.47
N SER A 38 -28.10 -12.68 -20.33
CA SER A 38 -27.25 -12.78 -21.52
C SER A 38 -25.76 -12.85 -21.13
N ARG A 39 -24.91 -13.42 -22.00
CA ARG A 39 -23.44 -13.45 -21.74
C ARG A 39 -22.84 -12.04 -21.56
N GLU A 40 -23.40 -11.05 -22.25
CA GLU A 40 -22.99 -9.64 -22.11
C GLU A 40 -23.42 -9.05 -20.77
N GLU A 41 -24.62 -9.36 -20.29
CA GLU A 41 -25.10 -8.93 -18.97
C GLU A 41 -24.26 -9.54 -17.85
N ILE A 42 -23.94 -10.83 -17.95
CA ILE A 42 -23.08 -11.53 -16.98
C ILE A 42 -21.66 -10.94 -16.98
N ALA A 43 -21.10 -10.66 -18.15
CA ALA A 43 -19.77 -10.05 -18.26
C ALA A 43 -19.74 -8.62 -17.68
N THR A 44 -20.79 -7.84 -17.93
CA THR A 44 -20.92 -6.48 -17.38
C THR A 44 -21.08 -6.53 -15.86
N ALA A 45 -21.93 -7.41 -15.33
CA ALA A 45 -22.12 -7.58 -13.90
C ALA A 45 -20.83 -8.07 -13.20
N ALA A 46 -20.06 -8.96 -13.83
CA ALA A 46 -18.75 -9.39 -13.32
C ALA A 46 -17.76 -8.22 -13.27
N ALA A 47 -17.66 -7.43 -14.33
CA ALA A 47 -16.79 -6.26 -14.38
C ALA A 47 -17.17 -5.19 -13.33
N GLU A 48 -18.47 -4.96 -13.13
CA GLU A 48 -18.98 -4.05 -12.08
C GLU A 48 -18.68 -4.58 -10.67
N ALA A 49 -18.86 -5.88 -10.45
CA ALA A 49 -18.54 -6.54 -9.18
C ALA A 49 -17.04 -6.46 -8.86
N ASP A 50 -16.17 -6.71 -9.84
CA ASP A 50 -14.72 -6.59 -9.70
C ASP A 50 -14.30 -5.15 -9.40
N ALA A 51 -14.83 -4.17 -10.14
CA ALA A 51 -14.57 -2.76 -9.88
C ALA A 51 -15.05 -2.33 -8.48
N LYS A 52 -16.19 -2.86 -8.01
CA LYS A 52 -16.70 -2.60 -6.66
C LYS A 52 -15.85 -3.26 -5.58
N CYS A 53 -15.38 -4.48 -5.83
CA CYS A 53 -14.48 -5.21 -4.94
C CYS A 53 -13.17 -4.44 -4.77
N GLU A 54 -12.58 -3.97 -5.87
CA GLU A 54 -11.31 -3.23 -5.84
C GLU A 54 -11.45 -1.89 -5.09
N ARG A 55 -12.52 -1.13 -5.35
CA ARG A 55 -12.83 0.09 -4.57
C ARG A 55 -13.00 -0.19 -3.08
N SER A 56 -13.64 -1.31 -2.73
CA SER A 56 -13.84 -1.68 -1.33
C SER A 56 -12.50 -2.05 -0.66
N LYS A 57 -11.59 -2.72 -1.37
CA LYS A 57 -10.23 -3.00 -0.89
C LYS A 57 -9.42 -1.72 -0.69
N GLU A 58 -9.48 -0.78 -1.63
CA GLU A 58 -8.83 0.53 -1.51
C GLU A 58 -9.34 1.26 -0.26
N GLN A 59 -10.66 1.33 -0.06
CA GLN A 59 -11.25 1.97 1.13
C GLN A 59 -10.84 1.32 2.45
N ILE A 60 -10.81 -0.02 2.51
CA ILE A 60 -10.36 -0.73 3.72
C ILE A 60 -8.88 -0.46 3.99
N THR A 61 -8.07 -0.41 2.94
CA THR A 61 -6.63 -0.15 3.04
C THR A 61 -6.38 1.27 3.53
N ASP A 62 -7.03 2.26 2.93
CA ASP A 62 -6.97 3.66 3.34
C ASP A 62 -7.43 3.82 4.81
N PHE A 63 -8.53 3.16 5.19
CA PHE A 63 -9.04 3.19 6.56
C PHE A 63 -8.04 2.60 7.57
N LYS A 64 -7.40 1.48 7.23
CA LYS A 64 -6.36 0.87 8.08
C LYS A 64 -5.15 1.79 8.24
N GLN A 65 -4.67 2.38 7.14
CA GLN A 65 -3.56 3.34 7.18
C GLN A 65 -3.89 4.55 8.05
N LEU A 66 -5.09 5.11 7.88
CA LEU A 66 -5.59 6.24 8.67
C LEU A 66 -5.66 5.92 10.17
N SER A 67 -6.21 4.75 10.51
CA SER A 67 -6.35 4.31 11.89
C SER A 67 -4.99 4.14 12.56
N GLU A 68 -4.05 3.45 11.92
CA GLU A 68 -2.70 3.23 12.47
C GLU A 68 -1.93 4.54 12.58
N PHE A 69 -2.01 5.39 11.55
CA PHE A 69 -1.36 6.70 11.57
C PHE A 69 -1.84 7.58 12.74
N THR A 70 -3.16 7.65 12.92
CA THR A 70 -3.77 8.43 14.01
C THR A 70 -3.40 7.86 15.37
N TYR A 71 -3.38 6.52 15.51
CA TYR A 71 -2.96 5.85 16.73
C TYR A 71 -1.51 6.17 17.10
N LEU A 72 -0.58 6.05 16.14
CA LEU A 72 0.84 6.35 16.36
C LEU A 72 1.10 7.83 16.70
N LEU A 73 0.33 8.75 16.12
CA LEU A 73 0.41 10.17 16.50
C LEU A 73 -0.11 10.43 17.92
N SER A 74 -1.12 9.70 18.35
CA SER A 74 -1.73 9.88 19.68
C SER A 74 -0.78 9.57 20.84
N GLU A 75 0.23 8.71 20.62
CA GLU A 75 1.31 8.42 21.59
C GLU A 75 2.06 9.69 22.04
N ARG A 76 2.03 10.74 21.22
CA ARG A 76 2.64 12.05 21.54
C ARG A 76 1.62 13.18 21.72
N SER A 77 0.35 12.84 21.90
CA SER A 77 -0.74 13.82 21.90
C SER A 77 -0.74 14.67 20.64
N PHE A 78 -0.41 14.07 19.48
CA PHE A 78 -0.54 14.73 18.19
C PHE A 78 -1.84 14.26 17.54
N ARG A 79 -2.44 15.13 16.75
CA ARG A 79 -3.57 14.80 15.87
C ARG A 79 -3.11 14.89 14.44
N GLY A 80 -3.63 14.03 13.60
CA GLY A 80 -3.35 14.11 12.18
C GLY A 80 -4.47 13.54 11.32
N LYS A 81 -4.42 13.90 10.04
CA LYS A 81 -5.30 13.42 8.99
C LYS A 81 -4.46 13.07 7.78
N LEU A 82 -4.78 11.96 7.14
CA LEU A 82 -4.23 11.56 5.86
C LEU A 82 -5.32 11.73 4.80
N LEU A 83 -5.11 12.62 3.83
CA LEU A 83 -6.08 12.85 2.76
C LEU A 83 -5.50 12.25 1.48
N THR A 84 -6.07 11.13 1.05
CA THR A 84 -5.71 10.44 -0.20
C THR A 84 -6.62 10.92 -1.33
N ASN A 85 -6.04 11.27 -2.47
CA ASN A 85 -6.76 11.45 -3.72
C ASN A 85 -6.14 10.55 -4.79
N HIS A 86 -6.69 9.35 -4.93
CA HIS A 86 -6.21 8.33 -5.86
C HIS A 86 -6.37 8.72 -7.33
N LYS A 87 -7.34 9.58 -7.68
CA LYS A 87 -7.54 10.04 -9.07
C LYS A 87 -6.41 10.96 -9.52
N GLU A 88 -6.06 11.93 -8.67
CA GLU A 88 -5.00 12.90 -8.94
C GLU A 88 -3.62 12.42 -8.47
N LYS A 89 -3.55 11.25 -7.82
CA LYS A 89 -2.34 10.67 -7.20
C LYS A 89 -1.70 11.61 -6.18
N LEU A 90 -2.52 12.25 -5.35
CA LEU A 90 -2.10 13.19 -4.32
C LEU A 90 -2.29 12.59 -2.93
N LEU A 91 -1.34 12.91 -2.03
CA LEU A 91 -1.39 12.60 -0.61
C LEU A 91 -1.13 13.88 0.17
N ASP A 92 -2.12 14.33 0.95
CA ASP A 92 -1.96 15.47 1.86
C ASP A 92 -1.90 14.98 3.31
N LEU A 93 -0.84 15.37 4.00
CA LEU A 93 -0.54 14.98 5.37
C LEU A 93 -0.72 16.19 6.28
N GLN A 94 -1.74 16.14 7.14
CA GLN A 94 -2.02 17.20 8.10
C GLN A 94 -1.69 16.69 9.50
N VAL A 95 -0.80 17.39 10.22
CA VAL A 95 -0.44 17.05 11.61
C VAL A 95 -0.45 18.31 12.46
N GLU A 96 -1.05 18.19 13.64
CA GLU A 96 -1.23 19.26 14.62
C GLU A 96 -0.85 18.75 16.03
N PRO A 97 0.18 19.34 16.68
CA PRO A 97 0.48 19.06 18.08
C PRO A 97 -0.64 19.59 19.00
N ASP A 98 -1.05 18.87 20.04
CA ASP A 98 -2.13 19.37 20.90
C ASP A 98 -1.74 20.60 21.75
N SER A 99 -0.43 20.89 21.85
CA SER A 99 0.11 22.10 22.51
C SER A 99 -0.27 23.42 21.81
N THR A 100 -0.71 23.40 20.54
CA THR A 100 -1.06 24.61 19.77
C THR A 100 -2.52 25.06 19.91
N LYS A 101 -3.32 24.49 20.82
CA LYS A 101 -4.72 24.90 21.08
C LYS A 101 -4.92 26.38 21.44
N LYS A 102 -3.87 27.14 21.75
CA LYS A 102 -3.96 28.60 21.98
C LYS A 102 -3.81 29.48 20.74
N SER A 103 -3.46 28.95 19.58
CA SER A 103 -3.31 29.76 18.35
C SER A 103 -4.19 29.20 17.24
N SER A 104 -5.41 29.71 17.16
CA SER A 104 -6.26 29.59 15.97
C SER A 104 -5.49 30.11 14.75
N GLY A 105 -5.19 29.23 13.80
CA GLY A 105 -4.61 29.60 12.51
C GLY A 105 -3.11 29.42 12.39
N ARG A 106 -2.65 28.19 12.21
CA ARG A 106 -1.42 27.91 11.45
C ARG A 106 -1.61 26.66 10.60
N GLY A 107 -1.97 26.85 9.34
CA GLY A 107 -1.92 25.76 8.36
C GLY A 107 -0.50 25.22 8.25
N THR A 108 -0.35 23.89 8.31
CA THR A 108 0.73 23.00 7.79
C THR A 108 2.21 23.46 7.76
N LYS A 109 2.59 24.60 8.33
CA LYS A 109 3.93 25.22 8.18
C LYS A 109 4.69 25.45 9.48
N THR A 110 4.16 25.10 10.65
CA THR A 110 4.87 25.27 11.93
C THR A 110 5.00 23.98 12.72
N LEU A 111 5.39 22.90 12.04
CA LEU A 111 5.96 21.75 12.72
C LEU A 111 7.46 21.99 12.94
N SER A 112 7.96 21.71 14.13
CA SER A 112 9.41 21.66 14.38
C SER A 112 10.07 20.58 13.53
N GLY A 113 11.41 20.64 13.37
CA GLY A 113 12.15 19.62 12.62
C GLY A 113 11.86 18.20 13.14
N GLY A 114 11.86 18.03 14.47
CA GLY A 114 11.54 16.75 15.12
C GLY A 114 10.11 16.27 14.90
N GLU A 115 9.13 17.19 14.88
CA GLU A 115 7.72 16.84 14.64
C GLU A 115 7.49 16.36 13.20
N LYS A 116 8.19 16.94 12.23
CA LYS A 116 8.15 16.49 10.83
C LYS A 116 8.71 15.07 10.69
N SER A 117 9.90 14.84 11.24
CA SER A 117 10.56 13.54 11.20
C SER A 117 9.74 12.45 11.91
N PHE A 118 9.13 12.77 13.06
CA PHE A 118 8.23 11.85 13.75
C PHE A 118 6.99 11.51 12.91
N SER A 119 6.34 12.53 12.33
CA SER A 119 5.15 12.34 11.49
C SER A 119 5.44 11.45 10.27
N GLN A 120 6.62 11.59 9.68
CA GLN A 120 7.07 10.75 8.56
C GLN A 120 7.21 9.28 8.97
N ILE A 121 7.78 9.00 10.14
CA ILE A 121 7.91 7.61 10.64
C ILE A 121 6.54 7.02 10.97
N CYS A 122 5.63 7.79 11.58
CA CYS A 122 4.26 7.33 11.81
C CYS A 122 3.55 6.98 10.50
N LEU A 123 3.73 7.81 9.45
CA LEU A 123 3.17 7.54 8.13
C LEU A 123 3.77 6.27 7.52
N LEU A 124 5.09 6.08 7.63
CA LEU A 124 5.78 4.90 7.14
C LEU A 124 5.28 3.61 7.81
N LEU A 125 5.14 3.62 9.13
CA LEU A 125 4.62 2.48 9.90
C LEU A 125 3.18 2.14 9.49
N ALA A 126 2.33 3.15 9.31
CA ALA A 126 0.96 2.96 8.83
C ALA A 126 0.91 2.33 7.42
N LEU A 127 1.79 2.77 6.52
CA LEU A 127 1.91 2.20 5.18
C LEU A 127 2.41 0.75 5.23
N TRP A 128 3.37 0.44 6.10
CA TRP A 128 3.90 -0.91 6.27
C TRP A 128 2.85 -1.92 6.76
N GLU A 129 1.92 -1.50 7.62
CA GLU A 129 0.79 -2.34 8.02
C GLU A 129 -0.15 -2.65 6.84
N ALA A 130 -0.40 -1.67 5.97
CA ALA A 130 -1.20 -1.88 4.77
C ALA A 130 -0.53 -2.81 3.73
N MET A 131 0.79 -2.71 3.56
CA MET A 131 1.52 -3.53 2.57
C MET A 131 1.69 -4.98 3.00
N GLY A 132 1.58 -5.30 4.29
CA GLY A 132 1.62 -6.68 4.79
C GLY A 132 2.96 -7.42 4.69
N SER A 133 4.04 -6.77 4.24
CA SER A 133 5.36 -7.40 4.03
C SER A 133 5.92 -8.10 5.29
N PRO A 134 6.50 -9.31 5.17
CA PRO A 134 7.12 -10.03 6.29
C PRO A 134 8.49 -9.47 6.70
N ILE A 135 9.20 -8.79 5.80
CA ILE A 135 10.49 -8.15 6.06
C ILE A 135 10.36 -6.66 5.76
N ARG A 136 10.82 -5.82 6.69
CA ARG A 136 10.76 -4.35 6.61
C ARG A 136 12.15 -3.78 6.83
N CYS A 137 12.64 -3.02 5.87
CA CYS A 137 13.97 -2.42 5.93
C CYS A 137 13.88 -0.90 5.86
N LEU A 138 14.68 -0.21 6.69
CA LEU A 138 14.88 1.25 6.62
C LEU A 138 16.36 1.53 6.56
N ASP A 139 16.72 2.48 5.70
CA ASP A 139 18.06 3.03 5.62
C ASP A 139 18.02 4.53 5.87
N GLU A 140 19.06 5.04 6.54
CA GLU A 140 19.26 6.46 6.81
C GLU A 140 18.05 7.20 7.42
N PHE A 141 17.21 6.49 8.19
CA PHE A 141 15.93 7.02 8.69
C PHE A 141 16.09 8.19 9.68
N ASP A 142 17.28 8.41 10.23
CA ASP A 142 17.58 9.36 11.29
C ASP A 142 18.59 10.45 10.92
N VAL A 143 19.01 10.54 9.65
CA VAL A 143 20.04 11.51 9.17
C VAL A 143 19.68 12.96 9.49
N TYR A 144 18.40 13.32 9.45
CA TYR A 144 17.92 14.68 9.72
C TYR A 144 17.42 14.90 11.14
N MET A 145 17.55 13.89 12.02
CA MET A 145 17.07 13.95 13.39
C MET A 145 18.19 14.32 14.36
N ASP A 146 17.89 15.20 15.32
CA ASP A 146 18.74 15.40 16.50
C ASP A 146 18.72 14.17 17.41
N SER A 147 19.63 14.12 18.39
CA SER A 147 19.80 12.98 19.29
C SER A 147 18.56 12.66 20.13
N VAL A 148 17.74 13.66 20.46
CA VAL A 148 16.51 13.47 21.23
C VAL A 148 15.49 12.78 20.35
N ASN A 149 15.17 13.36 19.20
CA ASN A 149 14.16 12.85 18.28
C ASN A 149 14.56 11.48 17.71
N ARG A 150 15.84 11.26 17.42
CA ARG A 150 16.37 9.96 16.99
C ARG A 150 16.08 8.85 17.99
N LYS A 151 16.35 9.07 19.28
CA LYS A 151 16.09 8.08 20.35
C LYS A 151 14.61 7.70 20.41
N ILE A 152 13.73 8.69 20.32
CA ILE A 152 12.28 8.49 20.30
C ILE A 152 11.85 7.68 19.06
N THR A 153 12.39 8.00 17.89
CA THR A 153 12.12 7.27 16.65
C THR A 153 12.56 5.80 16.74
N ILE A 154 13.74 5.53 17.28
CA ILE A 154 14.23 4.16 17.48
C ILE A 154 13.29 3.39 18.41
N GLU A 155 12.89 3.99 19.54
CA GLU A 155 11.93 3.36 20.46
C GLU A 155 10.58 3.08 19.79
N LEU A 156 10.09 4.02 18.97
CA LEU A 156 8.86 3.84 18.19
C LEU A 156 8.96 2.68 17.20
N LEU A 157 10.05 2.60 16.43
CA LEU A 157 10.30 1.54 15.46
C LEU A 157 10.43 0.18 16.15
N MET A 158 11.13 0.10 17.29
CA MET A 158 11.23 -1.13 18.09
C MET A 158 9.86 -1.57 18.62
N ASN A 159 9.05 -0.64 19.13
CA ASN A 159 7.72 -0.96 19.63
C ASN A 159 6.79 -1.42 18.51
N ALA A 160 6.86 -0.80 17.33
CA ALA A 160 6.14 -1.26 16.15
C ALA A 160 6.57 -2.68 15.75
N ALA A 161 7.87 -2.96 15.70
CA ALA A 161 8.40 -4.28 15.40
C ALA A 161 7.90 -5.36 16.37
N ARG A 162 7.85 -5.05 17.66
CA ARG A 162 7.33 -5.97 18.70
C ARG A 162 5.84 -6.26 18.57
N ARG A 163 5.04 -5.29 18.11
CA ARG A 163 3.60 -5.49 17.85
C ARG A 163 3.35 -6.29 16.57
N SER A 164 4.25 -6.19 15.60
CA SER A 164 4.17 -6.89 14.33
C SER A 164 4.61 -8.35 14.43
N VAL A 165 3.71 -9.22 14.90
CA VAL A 165 3.97 -10.67 15.00
C VAL A 165 4.37 -11.25 13.64
N GLY A 166 5.44 -12.05 13.63
CA GLY A 166 5.92 -12.76 12.45
C GLY A 166 6.63 -11.87 11.41
N ARG A 167 7.04 -10.65 11.77
CA ARG A 167 7.73 -9.72 10.88
C ARG A 167 9.15 -9.41 11.37
N GLN A 168 10.09 -9.29 10.44
CA GLN A 168 11.48 -8.93 10.72
C GLN A 168 11.75 -7.49 10.30
N PHE A 169 12.44 -6.75 11.16
CA PHE A 169 12.85 -5.37 10.90
C PHE A 169 14.38 -5.30 10.78
N ILE A 170 14.85 -4.62 9.74
CA ILE A 170 16.27 -4.33 9.51
C ILE A 170 16.42 -2.82 9.41
N LEU A 171 17.12 -2.22 10.35
CA LEU A 171 17.31 -0.77 10.42
C LEU A 171 18.79 -0.48 10.24
N LEU A 172 19.10 0.35 9.24
CA LEU A 172 20.43 0.87 8.98
C LEU A 172 20.45 2.34 9.42
N THR A 173 21.43 2.68 10.23
CA THR A 173 21.61 4.02 10.79
C THR A 173 23.11 4.31 10.92
N PRO A 174 23.56 5.55 10.62
CA PRO A 174 24.91 6.00 10.95
C PRO A 174 25.10 6.26 12.47
N GLY A 175 24.04 6.13 13.27
CA GLY A 175 24.03 6.31 14.71
C GLY A 175 24.85 5.26 15.47
N SER A 176 25.21 5.59 16.71
CA SER A 176 26.03 4.71 17.55
C SER A 176 25.18 3.67 18.27
N ARG A 177 25.76 2.49 18.51
CA ARG A 177 25.20 1.43 19.36
C ARG A 177 24.75 1.93 20.74
N ALA A 178 25.38 2.96 21.30
CA ALA A 178 25.03 3.51 22.62
C ALA A 178 23.60 4.06 22.69
N GLU A 179 23.01 4.43 21.56
CA GLU A 179 21.65 4.98 21.46
C GLU A 179 20.58 3.89 21.43
N ILE A 180 20.99 2.62 21.23
CA ILE A 180 20.11 1.48 21.04
C ILE A 180 19.99 0.68 22.34
N ARG A 181 18.77 0.50 22.82
CA ARG A 181 18.50 -0.38 23.96
C ARG A 181 18.64 -1.84 23.54
N VAL A 182 19.62 -2.53 24.10
CA VAL A 182 19.81 -3.96 23.90
C VAL A 182 18.67 -4.72 24.58
N ALA A 183 18.09 -5.68 23.86
CA ALA A 183 17.05 -6.57 24.34
C ALA A 183 17.19 -7.94 23.65
N PRO A 184 16.59 -9.02 24.18
CA PRO A 184 16.74 -10.37 23.62
C PRO A 184 16.25 -10.50 22.17
N ASP A 185 15.28 -9.65 21.78
CA ASP A 185 14.69 -9.55 20.44
C ASP A 185 15.44 -8.60 19.51
N VAL A 186 16.51 -7.95 19.98
CA VAL A 186 17.27 -6.92 19.24
C VAL A 186 18.71 -7.38 19.02
N ARG A 187 19.10 -7.49 17.75
CA ARG A 187 20.49 -7.73 17.35
C ARG A 187 21.08 -6.43 16.77
N VAL A 188 22.16 -5.96 17.38
CA VAL A 188 22.93 -4.81 16.88
C VAL A 188 24.23 -5.31 16.26
N ILE A 189 24.48 -4.92 15.01
CA ILE A 189 25.72 -5.21 14.28
C ILE A 189 26.37 -3.87 13.97
N GLU A 190 27.54 -3.63 14.54
CA GLU A 190 28.32 -2.43 14.29
C GLU A 190 29.36 -2.75 13.21
N LEU A 191 29.37 -1.94 12.16
CA LEU A 191 30.31 -2.09 11.05
C LEU A 191 31.62 -1.37 11.38
N ALA A 192 32.73 -1.93 10.92
CA ALA A 192 34.02 -1.25 10.99
C ALA A 192 33.99 0.02 10.14
N GLU A 193 34.83 1.00 10.49
CA GLU A 193 34.97 2.20 9.67
C GLU A 193 35.38 1.83 8.23
N PRO A 194 34.78 2.47 7.21
CA PRO A 194 35.10 2.16 5.83
C PRO A 194 36.55 2.54 5.51
N GLU A 195 37.30 1.64 4.87
CA GLU A 195 38.63 1.95 4.36
C GLU A 195 38.54 2.94 3.18
N ARG A 196 39.07 4.15 3.37
CA ARG A 196 39.05 5.19 2.34
C ARG A 196 39.92 4.76 1.16
N GLY A 197 39.34 4.71 -0.04
CA GLY A 197 40.03 4.35 -1.29
C GLY A 197 39.79 2.93 -1.79
N GLN A 198 39.02 2.12 -1.06
CA GLN A 198 38.60 0.80 -1.51
C GLN A 198 37.38 0.92 -2.46
N SER A 199 37.60 0.72 -3.76
CA SER A 199 36.53 0.73 -4.77
C SER A 199 35.83 -0.62 -4.95
N THR A 200 36.41 -1.69 -4.41
CA THR A 200 35.93 -3.07 -4.60
C THR A 200 36.05 -3.88 -3.31
N ILE A 201 34.95 -4.53 -2.93
CA ILE A 201 34.91 -5.47 -1.81
C ILE A 201 35.44 -6.81 -2.32
N SER A 202 36.54 -7.29 -1.74
CA SER A 202 37.06 -8.63 -1.99
C SER A 202 36.21 -9.64 -1.23
N PHE A 203 35.31 -10.33 -1.93
CA PHE A 203 34.64 -11.50 -1.37
C PHE A 203 35.67 -12.62 -1.22
N GLY A 204 36.02 -12.97 0.02
CA GLY A 204 36.79 -14.17 0.32
C GLY A 204 36.03 -15.39 -0.21
N ARG A 205 36.71 -16.21 -1.00
CA ARG A 205 36.19 -17.46 -1.56
C ARG A 205 35.89 -18.50 -0.49
#